data_AF-A0AAE0WAZ6-F1
#
_entry.id   AF-A0AAE0WAZ6-F1
#
_cell.length_a   1.000
_cell.length_b   1.000
_cell.length_c   1.000
_cell.angle_alpha   90.00
_cell.angle_beta   90.00
_cell.angle_gamma   90.00
#
_symmetry.space_group_name_H-M   'P 1'
#
loop_
_entity.id
_entity.type
_entity.pdbx_description
1 polymer ?
#
loop_
_entity_poly.entity_id
_entity_poly.type
_entity_poly.pdbx_seq_one_letter_code
_entity_poly.pdbx_strand_id
1 'polypeptide(L)'
;MAIGRHVAELVEDGATLQMGIGGIPNAVLKSLTEKNDLGIHTEMFSDGLIDLIDRGNITCARKTLHRGKVITSFCFGSRRLYDYIHRNPLFEFHPSDYVNRPSVIAQNERMTAVNSALEVDLTGQVCADSIGYSFYSGIGGQVDFIRGAAMSKRRQTDYRAQVHCEKRGKALP
;
A
#
# COMPACT_ATOMS: atom_id res chain seq x y z
N MET A 1 6.12 -14.46 6.45
CA MET A 1 5.85 -14.94 5.08
C MET A 1 4.40 -15.37 4.85
N ALA A 2 3.73 -16.08 5.76
CA ALA A 2 2.35 -16.53 5.55
C ALA A 2 1.37 -15.38 5.21
N ILE A 3 1.39 -14.29 5.98
CA ILE A 3 0.58 -13.08 5.71
C ILE A 3 0.82 -12.56 4.27
N GLY A 4 2.08 -12.45 3.86
CA GLY A 4 2.44 -11.96 2.53
C GLY A 4 1.80 -12.76 1.40
N ARG A 5 1.80 -14.09 1.51
CA ARG A 5 1.18 -14.98 0.52
C ARG A 5 -0.33 -14.84 0.47
N HIS A 6 -1.00 -14.80 1.62
CA HIS A 6 -2.45 -14.60 1.67
C HIS A 6 -2.85 -13.26 1.07
N VAL A 7 -2.10 -12.19 1.31
CA VAL A 7 -2.38 -10.89 0.68
C VAL A 7 -2.12 -10.94 -0.81
N ALA A 8 -1.06 -11.61 -1.28
CA ALA A 8 -0.76 -11.73 -2.71
C ALA A 8 -1.85 -12.48 -3.49
N GLU A 9 -2.57 -13.42 -2.86
CA GLU A 9 -3.75 -14.08 -3.45
C GLU A 9 -4.91 -13.10 -3.69
N LEU A 10 -4.99 -12.01 -2.92
CA LEU A 10 -6.00 -10.96 -3.06
C LEU A 10 -5.62 -9.86 -4.06
N VAL A 11 -4.37 -9.83 -4.51
CA VAL A 11 -3.88 -8.85 -5.47
C VAL A 11 -4.08 -9.38 -6.88
N GLU A 12 -4.83 -8.68 -7.72
CA GLU A 12 -4.97 -9.00 -9.14
C GLU A 12 -3.79 -8.47 -9.97
N ASP A 13 -3.54 -9.07 -11.13
CA ASP A 13 -2.66 -8.45 -12.13
C ASP A 13 -3.23 -7.11 -12.60
N GLY A 14 -2.35 -6.14 -12.83
CA GLY A 14 -2.76 -4.77 -13.16
C GLY A 14 -3.37 -3.97 -12.00
N ALA A 15 -3.34 -4.48 -10.76
CA ALA A 15 -3.82 -3.74 -9.60
C ALA A 15 -2.93 -2.52 -9.29
N THR A 16 -3.54 -1.47 -8.74
CA THR A 16 -2.80 -0.31 -8.21
C THR A 16 -2.68 -0.46 -6.70
N LEU A 17 -1.46 -0.44 -6.17
CA LEU A 17 -1.20 -0.76 -4.78
C LEU A 17 -0.89 0.49 -3.95
N GLN A 18 -1.46 0.52 -2.74
CA GLN A 18 -0.93 1.28 -1.62
C GLN A 18 -0.44 0.31 -0.55
N MET A 19 0.77 0.58 -0.05
CA MET A 19 1.39 -0.20 1.01
C MET A 19 2.31 0.70 1.82
N GLY A 20 2.31 0.54 3.14
CA GLY A 20 3.24 1.24 4.03
C GLY A 20 4.63 0.59 4.12
N ILE A 21 5.33 0.88 5.22
CA ILE A 21 6.65 0.32 5.53
C ILE A 21 6.59 -0.77 6.60
N GLY A 22 7.65 -1.57 6.70
CA GLY A 22 7.84 -2.54 7.78
C GLY A 22 7.63 -4.01 7.36
N GLY A 23 7.61 -4.89 8.36
CA GLY A 23 7.69 -6.34 8.13
C GLY A 23 6.56 -6.93 7.30
N ILE A 24 5.31 -6.48 7.50
CA ILE A 24 4.15 -6.97 6.74
C ILE A 24 4.21 -6.49 5.28
N PRO A 25 4.30 -5.18 4.98
CA PRO A 25 4.44 -4.72 3.59
C PRO A 25 5.62 -5.38 2.86
N ASN A 26 6.77 -5.51 3.51
CA ASN A 26 7.93 -6.20 2.91
C ASN A 26 7.66 -7.67 2.60
N ALA A 27 6.91 -8.38 3.45
CA ALA A 27 6.52 -9.77 3.19
C ALA A 27 5.51 -9.87 2.03
N VAL A 28 4.60 -8.90 1.90
CA VAL A 28 3.66 -8.80 0.79
C VAL A 28 4.41 -8.56 -0.51
N LEU A 29 5.29 -7.55 -0.59
CA LEU A 29 6.09 -7.26 -1.80
C LEU A 29 6.88 -8.51 -2.26
N LYS A 30 7.52 -9.21 -1.32
CA LYS A 30 8.25 -10.46 -1.61
C LYS A 30 7.36 -11.59 -2.14
N SER A 31 6.05 -11.52 -1.94
CA SER A 31 5.07 -12.51 -2.39
C SER A 31 4.37 -12.11 -3.70
N LEU A 32 4.68 -10.93 -4.27
CA LEU A 32 4.09 -10.42 -5.51
C LEU A 32 4.94 -10.70 -6.76
N THR A 33 5.95 -11.57 -6.68
CA THR A 33 6.89 -11.83 -7.79
C THR A 33 6.26 -12.51 -9.01
N GLU A 34 5.09 -13.12 -8.83
CA GLU A 34 4.32 -13.77 -9.91
C GLU A 34 3.26 -12.82 -10.51
N LYS A 35 3.10 -11.61 -9.95
CA LYS A 35 2.10 -10.63 -10.40
C LYS A 35 2.69 -9.72 -11.46
N ASN A 36 1.86 -9.30 -12.40
CA ASN A 36 2.27 -8.55 -13.58
C ASN A 36 1.54 -7.22 -13.67
N ASP A 37 2.21 -6.24 -14.28
CA ASP A 37 1.68 -4.93 -14.62
C ASP A 37 1.12 -4.12 -13.43
N LEU A 38 1.65 -4.34 -12.24
CA LEU A 38 1.23 -3.64 -11.04
C LEU A 38 1.50 -2.13 -11.14
N GLY A 39 0.61 -1.34 -10.56
CA GLY A 39 0.74 0.11 -10.40
C GLY A 39 0.95 0.52 -8.95
N ILE A 40 1.48 1.72 -8.73
CA ILE A 40 1.70 2.28 -7.40
C ILE A 40 1.08 3.66 -7.27
N HIS A 41 0.23 3.82 -6.26
CA HIS A 41 -0.29 5.08 -5.76
C HIS A 41 -0.37 4.94 -4.24
N THR A 42 0.62 5.47 -3.51
CA THR A 42 0.79 5.20 -2.07
C THR A 42 1.10 6.49 -1.32
N GLU A 43 0.86 6.56 -0.02
CA GLU A 43 1.32 7.70 0.79
C GLU A 43 2.86 7.74 0.84
N MET A 44 3.45 6.57 1.12
CA MET A 44 4.88 6.36 1.21
C MET A 44 5.30 4.97 0.77
N PHE A 45 6.58 4.78 0.52
CA PHE A 45 7.19 3.48 0.26
C PHE A 45 8.65 3.43 0.75
N SER A 46 9.23 2.23 0.71
CA SER A 46 10.61 1.94 1.08
C SER A 46 11.29 1.04 0.03
N ASP A 47 12.51 0.58 0.30
CA ASP A 47 13.39 -0.13 -0.62
C ASP A 47 12.76 -1.33 -1.32
N GLY A 48 11.80 -2.02 -0.67
CA GLY A 48 11.20 -3.25 -1.19
C GLY A 48 10.49 -3.10 -2.54
N LEU A 49 10.10 -1.87 -2.92
CA LEU A 49 9.47 -1.61 -4.21
C LEU A 49 10.43 -1.76 -5.39
N ILE A 50 11.70 -1.41 -5.18
CA ILE A 50 12.74 -1.32 -6.21
C ILE A 50 12.92 -2.68 -6.89
N ASP A 51 12.98 -3.75 -6.09
CA ASP A 51 13.20 -5.10 -6.59
C ASP A 51 12.08 -5.57 -7.54
N LEU A 52 10.84 -5.15 -7.30
CA LEU A 52 9.69 -5.49 -8.16
C LEU A 52 9.60 -4.58 -9.41
N ILE A 53 10.08 -3.34 -9.33
CA ILE A 53 10.23 -2.46 -10.49
C ILE A 53 11.28 -3.04 -11.44
N ASP A 54 12.46 -3.37 -10.92
CA ASP A 54 13.58 -3.89 -11.72
C ASP A 54 13.25 -5.23 -12.41
N ARG A 55 12.38 -6.04 -11.79
CA ARG A 55 11.88 -7.30 -12.35
C ARG A 55 10.74 -7.12 -13.36
N GLY A 56 10.20 -5.91 -13.52
CA GLY A 56 9.07 -5.64 -14.40
C GLY A 56 7.70 -6.04 -13.86
N ASN A 57 7.61 -6.47 -12.59
CA ASN A 57 6.32 -6.74 -11.95
C ASN A 57 5.52 -5.44 -11.75
N ILE A 58 6.21 -4.34 -11.41
CA ILE A 58 5.63 -3.00 -11.28
C ILE A 58 5.99 -2.18 -12.52
N THR A 59 5.01 -1.99 -13.41
CA THR A 59 5.16 -1.19 -14.64
C THR A 59 4.37 0.12 -14.58
N CYS A 60 3.37 0.20 -13.70
CA CYS A 60 2.37 1.28 -13.66
C CYS A 60 1.61 1.50 -14.99
N ALA A 61 1.74 0.61 -15.97
CA ALA A 61 1.17 0.76 -17.30
C ALA A 61 -0.36 0.62 -17.34
N ARG A 62 -0.93 -0.10 -16.36
CA ARG A 62 -2.37 -0.35 -16.24
C ARG A 62 -3.11 0.67 -15.38
N LYS A 63 -2.41 1.60 -14.75
CA LYS A 63 -3.05 2.68 -13.98
C LYS A 63 -3.95 3.53 -14.88
N THR A 64 -5.09 3.93 -14.34
CA THR A 64 -6.06 4.82 -14.97
C THR A 64 -5.83 6.30 -14.65
N LEU A 65 -5.09 6.59 -13.58
CA LEU A 65 -4.56 7.91 -13.25
C LEU A 65 -3.03 7.83 -13.18
N HIS A 66 -2.32 8.84 -13.69
CA HIS A 66 -0.84 8.89 -13.68
C HIS A 66 -0.20 7.60 -14.24
N ARG A 67 -0.57 7.26 -15.47
CA ARG A 67 -0.11 6.03 -16.13
C ARG A 67 1.41 6.04 -16.31
N GLY A 68 2.04 4.90 -16.01
CA GLY A 68 3.49 4.73 -16.11
C GLY A 68 4.28 5.45 -15.01
N LYS A 69 3.62 5.93 -13.95
CA LYS A 69 4.25 6.64 -12.84
C LYS A 69 3.95 6.00 -11.50
N VAL A 70 4.99 5.91 -10.66
CA VAL A 70 4.87 5.67 -9.23
C VAL A 70 4.51 6.98 -8.56
N ILE A 71 3.32 7.04 -7.96
CA ILE A 71 2.84 8.23 -7.25
C ILE A 71 3.02 8.03 -5.75
N THR A 72 3.68 8.99 -5.10
CA THR A 72 3.87 8.99 -3.66
C THR A 72 3.84 10.40 -3.07
N SER A 73 3.69 10.53 -1.75
CA SER A 73 3.90 11.81 -1.08
C SER A 73 5.30 11.96 -0.50
N PHE A 74 5.83 10.89 0.09
CA PHE A 74 7.21 10.83 0.56
C PHE A 74 7.78 9.42 0.43
N CYS A 75 9.06 9.25 0.76
CA CYS A 75 9.69 7.93 0.81
C CYS A 75 10.69 7.88 1.98
N PHE A 76 10.88 6.68 2.52
CA PHE A 76 11.79 6.46 3.64
C PHE A 76 12.48 5.10 3.51
N GLY A 77 13.80 5.09 3.58
CA GLY A 77 14.55 3.87 3.36
C GLY A 77 16.05 4.08 3.37
N SER A 78 16.77 3.17 2.73
CA SER A 78 18.22 3.23 2.65
C SER A 78 18.71 4.24 1.61
N ARG A 79 20.03 4.45 1.56
CA ARG A 79 20.68 5.23 0.50
C ARG A 79 20.39 4.69 -0.90
N ARG A 80 20.23 3.36 -1.05
CA ARG A 80 19.86 2.72 -2.32
C ARG A 80 18.57 3.31 -2.87
N LEU A 81 17.57 3.52 -2.01
CA LEU A 81 16.30 4.11 -2.40
C LEU A 81 16.48 5.54 -2.91
N TYR A 82 17.19 6.38 -2.16
CA TYR A 82 17.41 7.77 -2.54
C TYR A 82 18.20 7.91 -3.84
N ASP A 83 19.22 7.08 -4.04
CA ASP A 83 20.00 7.06 -5.28
C ASP A 83 19.14 6.56 -6.46
N TYR A 84 18.26 5.57 -6.24
CA TYR A 84 17.39 5.01 -7.29
C TYR A 84 16.31 5.98 -7.78
N ILE A 85 15.75 6.80 -6.88
CA ILE A 85 14.72 7.79 -7.23
C ILE A 85 15.32 9.09 -7.77
N HIS A 86 16.61 9.35 -7.54
CA HIS A 86 17.25 10.60 -7.93
C HIS A 86 17.14 10.82 -9.43
N ARG A 87 16.38 11.85 -9.83
CA ARG A 87 16.12 12.22 -11.24
C ARG A 87 15.50 11.10 -12.08
N ASN A 88 14.86 10.12 -11.43
CA ASN A 88 14.20 9.03 -12.13
C ASN A 88 12.76 9.45 -12.51
N PRO A 89 12.44 9.60 -13.80
CA PRO A 89 11.13 10.10 -14.24
C PRO A 89 9.99 9.12 -13.96
N LEU A 90 10.28 7.88 -13.54
CA LEU A 90 9.25 6.94 -13.09
C LEU A 90 8.50 7.44 -11.85
N PHE A 91 9.15 8.22 -10.98
CA PHE A 91 8.59 8.65 -9.71
C PHE A 91 8.08 10.09 -9.79
N GLU A 92 6.88 10.31 -9.25
CA GLU A 92 6.33 11.65 -9.04
C GLU A 92 5.87 11.81 -7.60
N PHE A 93 6.39 12.87 -6.97
CA PHE A 93 6.05 13.22 -5.60
C PHE A 93 5.01 14.35 -5.61
N HIS A 94 3.88 14.11 -4.96
CA HIS A 94 2.77 15.03 -4.86
C HIS A 94 2.44 15.31 -3.38
N PRO A 95 1.86 16.47 -3.04
CA PRO A 95 1.53 16.77 -1.65
C PRO A 95 0.48 15.79 -1.10
N SER A 96 0.51 15.53 0.21
CA SER A 96 -0.29 14.45 0.82
C SER A 96 -1.79 14.70 0.68
N ASP A 97 -2.24 15.96 0.64
CA ASP A 97 -3.62 16.35 0.39
C ASP A 97 -4.12 15.94 -1.02
N TYR A 98 -3.21 15.76 -1.99
CA TYR A 98 -3.54 15.18 -3.29
C TYR A 98 -3.51 13.66 -3.23
N VAL A 99 -2.38 13.10 -2.78
CA VAL A 99 -2.10 11.65 -2.82
C VAL A 99 -3.11 10.88 -1.97
N ASN A 100 -3.43 11.38 -0.79
CA ASN A 100 -4.32 10.73 0.16
C ASN A 100 -5.79 11.06 -0.09
N ARG A 101 -6.15 11.97 -1.00
CA ARG A 101 -7.55 12.33 -1.18
C ARG A 101 -8.35 11.12 -1.72
N PRO A 102 -9.40 10.65 -1.03
CA PRO A 102 -10.13 9.44 -1.45
C PRO A 102 -10.67 9.52 -2.88
N SER A 103 -11.11 10.70 -3.33
CA SER A 103 -11.59 10.90 -4.71
C SER A 103 -10.47 10.85 -5.77
N VAL A 104 -9.21 11.08 -5.40
CA VAL A 104 -8.04 10.87 -6.27
C VAL A 104 -7.67 9.40 -6.29
N ILE A 105 -7.61 8.76 -5.11
CA ILE A 105 -7.30 7.33 -4.97
C ILE A 105 -8.28 6.49 -5.79
N ALA A 106 -9.58 6.78 -5.69
CA ALA A 106 -10.66 6.08 -6.37
C ALA A 106 -10.60 6.14 -7.91
N GLN A 107 -9.83 7.08 -8.49
CA GLN A 107 -9.64 7.16 -9.94
C GLN A 107 -8.69 6.08 -10.46
N ASN A 108 -7.95 5.39 -9.59
CA ASN A 108 -7.16 4.22 -9.95
C ASN A 108 -8.07 2.98 -9.91
N GLU A 109 -8.30 2.34 -11.06
CA GLU A 109 -8.99 1.06 -11.09
C GLU A 109 -8.19 -0.04 -10.38
N ARG A 110 -8.90 -1.01 -9.79
CA ARG A 110 -8.31 -2.13 -9.03
C ARG A 110 -7.35 -1.65 -7.94
N MET A 111 -7.72 -0.57 -7.25
CA MET A 111 -6.97 -0.10 -6.10
C MET A 111 -7.00 -1.14 -4.98
N THR A 112 -5.83 -1.46 -4.41
CA THR A 112 -5.69 -2.38 -3.27
C THR A 112 -4.86 -1.70 -2.19
N ALA A 113 -5.47 -1.48 -1.03
CA ALA A 113 -4.84 -0.88 0.13
C ALA A 113 -4.47 -1.95 1.16
N VAL A 114 -3.20 -2.01 1.55
CA VAL A 114 -2.68 -2.95 2.53
C VAL A 114 -2.11 -2.18 3.72
N ASN A 115 -2.79 -2.29 4.86
CA ASN A 115 -2.42 -1.60 6.09
C ASN A 115 -2.18 -2.59 7.23
N SER A 116 -1.35 -2.20 8.19
CA SER A 116 -1.16 -2.97 9.42
C SER A 116 -2.06 -2.39 10.52
N ALA A 117 -2.59 -3.26 11.37
CA ALA A 117 -3.34 -2.91 12.56
C ALA A 117 -2.56 -3.32 13.81
N LEU A 118 -2.78 -2.60 14.91
CA LEU A 118 -2.32 -3.03 16.23
C LEU A 118 -3.32 -4.04 16.80
N GLU A 119 -4.62 -3.73 16.71
CA GLU A 119 -5.70 -4.56 17.23
C GLU A 119 -6.91 -4.53 16.28
N VAL A 120 -7.63 -5.64 16.21
CA VAL A 120 -8.91 -5.75 15.51
C VAL A 120 -9.89 -6.47 16.43
N ASP A 121 -11.04 -5.87 16.70
CA ASP A 121 -12.06 -6.49 17.53
C ASP A 121 -12.98 -7.43 16.74
N LEU A 122 -13.83 -8.19 17.44
CA LEU A 122 -14.76 -9.14 16.80
C LEU A 122 -15.86 -8.46 15.96
N THR A 123 -16.05 -7.15 16.12
CA THR A 123 -16.99 -6.36 15.32
C THR A 123 -16.35 -5.77 14.07
N GLY A 124 -15.02 -5.93 13.90
CA GLY A 124 -14.25 -5.43 12.78
C GLY A 124 -13.71 -4.01 12.97
N GLN A 125 -13.79 -3.44 14.18
CA GLN A 125 -13.14 -2.16 14.47
C GLN A 125 -11.63 -2.37 14.50
N VAL A 126 -10.91 -1.40 13.92
CA VAL A 126 -9.45 -1.47 13.77
C VAL A 126 -8.81 -0.33 14.57
N CYS A 127 -7.90 -0.69 15.47
CA CYS A 127 -7.01 0.25 16.15
C CYS A 127 -5.60 0.14 15.56
N ALA A 128 -4.98 1.29 15.23
CA ALA A 128 -3.65 1.34 14.64
C ALA A 128 -2.75 2.44 15.23
N ASP A 129 -3.30 3.33 16.05
CA ASP A 129 -2.66 4.54 16.57
C ASP A 129 -2.37 4.47 18.08
N SER A 130 -3.07 3.63 18.84
CA SER A 130 -2.84 3.46 20.27
C SER A 130 -2.71 2.01 20.72
N ILE A 131 -2.07 1.83 21.88
CA ILE A 131 -2.07 0.57 22.63
C ILE A 131 -2.75 0.88 23.97
N GLY A 132 -3.99 0.42 24.14
CA GLY A 132 -4.87 0.92 25.19
C GLY A 132 -4.98 2.45 25.12
N TYR A 133 -4.66 3.13 26.22
CA TYR A 133 -4.66 4.61 26.30
C TYR A 133 -3.33 5.25 25.87
N SER A 134 -2.31 4.47 25.58
CA SER A 134 -0.99 4.99 25.21
C SER A 134 -0.95 5.33 23.73
N PHE A 135 -0.65 6.59 23.42
CA PHE A 135 -0.39 7.02 22.05
C PHE A 135 0.86 6.30 21.51
N TYR A 136 0.67 5.53 20.44
CA TYR A 136 1.74 4.77 19.79
C TYR A 136 2.17 5.46 18.48
N SER A 137 1.19 5.86 17.67
CA SER A 137 1.37 6.58 16.42
C SER A 137 0.16 7.46 16.11
N GLY A 138 0.16 8.18 14.98
CA GLY A 138 -1.00 8.95 14.53
C GLY A 138 -1.97 8.14 13.65
N ILE A 139 -3.13 8.74 13.36
CA ILE A 139 -4.17 8.17 12.48
C ILE A 139 -3.66 7.85 11.06
N GLY A 140 -2.69 8.64 10.56
CA GLY A 140 -2.10 8.49 9.22
C GLY A 140 -3.12 8.57 8.08
N GLY A 141 -2.72 8.19 6.88
CA GLY A 141 -3.60 8.12 5.71
C GLY A 141 -4.37 6.81 5.54
N GLN A 142 -4.29 5.87 6.49
CA GLN A 142 -4.83 4.52 6.29
C GLN A 142 -6.33 4.54 5.94
N VAL A 143 -7.11 5.39 6.64
CA VAL A 143 -8.56 5.52 6.45
C VAL A 143 -8.87 6.09 5.07
N ASP A 144 -8.03 7.00 4.59
CA ASP A 144 -8.21 7.61 3.28
C ASP A 144 -8.02 6.59 2.15
N PHE A 145 -6.99 5.75 2.26
CA PHE A 145 -6.71 4.69 1.30
C PHE A 145 -7.75 3.57 1.34
N ILE A 146 -8.25 3.22 2.53
CA ILE A 146 -9.35 2.27 2.71
C ILE A 146 -10.62 2.80 2.02
N ARG A 147 -10.98 4.07 2.23
CA ARG A 147 -12.14 4.72 1.60
C ARG A 147 -11.96 4.83 0.08
N GLY A 148 -10.81 5.32 -0.38
CA GLY A 148 -10.49 5.45 -1.80
C GLY A 148 -10.50 4.12 -2.53
N ALA A 149 -9.96 3.06 -1.92
CA ALA A 149 -9.98 1.72 -2.49
C ALA A 149 -11.40 1.13 -2.57
N ALA A 150 -12.26 1.38 -1.58
CA ALA A 150 -13.67 0.98 -1.61
C ALA A 150 -14.47 1.69 -2.71
N MET A 151 -14.10 2.94 -3.05
CA MET A 151 -14.70 3.72 -4.12
C MET A 151 -14.14 3.39 -5.51
N SER A 152 -12.99 2.71 -5.59
CA SER A 152 -12.34 2.38 -6.86
C SER A 152 -13.11 1.31 -7.62
N LYS A 153 -13.27 1.51 -8.93
CA LYS A 153 -13.92 0.54 -9.82
C LYS A 153 -13.10 -0.76 -9.92
N ARG A 154 -13.79 -1.90 -9.83
CA ARG A 154 -13.24 -3.26 -10.02
C ARG A 154 -14.05 -4.04 -11.04
N ARG A 155 -13.49 -5.14 -11.56
CA ARG A 155 -14.30 -6.13 -12.28
C ARG A 155 -15.23 -6.83 -11.29
N GLN A 156 -16.46 -7.01 -11.73
CA GLN A 156 -17.66 -7.32 -10.94
C GLN A 156 -17.55 -8.69 -10.27
N THR A 157 -17.01 -8.77 -9.04
CA THR A 157 -17.33 -9.79 -7.99
C THR A 157 -16.49 -9.70 -6.70
N ASP A 158 -15.43 -8.90 -6.62
CA ASP A 158 -14.47 -9.02 -5.49
C ASP A 158 -14.45 -7.81 -4.52
N TYR A 159 -15.05 -7.99 -3.33
CA TYR A 159 -15.11 -7.01 -2.23
C TYR A 159 -13.78 -6.81 -1.48
N ARG A 160 -12.69 -7.47 -1.92
CA ARG A 160 -11.42 -7.57 -1.19
C ARG A 160 -10.47 -6.40 -1.46
N ALA A 161 -10.88 -5.18 -1.16
CA ALA A 161 -10.09 -3.96 -1.44
C ALA A 161 -9.14 -3.55 -0.29
N GLN A 162 -9.26 -4.22 0.85
CA GLN A 162 -8.70 -3.78 2.12
C GLN A 162 -8.16 -4.99 2.86
N VAL A 163 -6.91 -4.91 3.30
CA VAL A 163 -6.30 -5.91 4.17
C VAL A 163 -5.75 -5.20 5.39
N HIS A 164 -6.26 -5.58 6.56
CA HIS A 164 -5.63 -5.30 7.84
C HIS A 164 -4.87 -6.52 8.32
N CYS A 165 -3.62 -6.31 8.74
CA CYS A 165 -2.79 -7.36 9.30
C CYS A 165 -2.40 -6.97 10.72
N GLU A 166 -2.83 -7.77 11.69
CA GLU A 166 -2.47 -7.60 13.09
C GLU A 166 -1.06 -8.16 13.36
N LYS A 167 -0.21 -7.39 14.05
CA LYS A 167 1.04 -7.92 14.60
C LYS A 167 0.76 -8.59 15.94
N ARG A 168 0.72 -9.93 15.98
CA ARG A 168 0.76 -10.65 17.26
C ARG A 168 2.09 -10.44 17.97
N GLY A 169 2.08 -9.65 19.04
CA GLY A 169 3.16 -9.52 20.01
C GLY A 169 2.63 -8.79 21.22
N LYS A 170 2.65 -9.45 22.39
CA LYS A 170 2.04 -9.02 23.67
C LYS A 170 2.06 -7.49 23.84
N ALA A 171 0.91 -6.85 23.61
CA ALA A 171 0.58 -5.60 24.28
C ALA A 171 0.24 -5.97 25.73
N LEU A 172 1.27 -6.06 26.58
CA LEU A 172 1.15 -6.12 28.04
C LEU A 172 2.14 -5.09 28.59
N PRO A 173 1.67 -4.21 29.47
CA PRO A 173 1.70 -4.54 30.90
C PRO A 173 0.40 -5.16 31.40
#